data_AF-A0A7W0GAL0-F1
#
_entry.id   AF-A0A7W0GAL0-F1
#
_cell.length_a   1.000
_cell.length_b   1.000
_cell.length_c   1.000
_cell.angle_alpha   90.00
_cell.angle_beta   90.00
_cell.angle_gamma   90.00
#
_symmetry.space_group_name_H-M   'P 1'
#
loop_
_entity.id
_entity.type
_entity.pdbx_description
1 polymer ?
#
loop_
_entity_poly.entity_id
_entity_poly.type
_entity_poly.pdbx_seq_one_letter_code
_entity_poly.pdbx_strand_id
1 'polypeptide(L)'
;RLAGVAPIPASSGKTIRHRLSRGGDRQLNRALHTVILHRRHHDAATKDYIARRVAEGKTQREAVPLLKRYLARHLYRLLDHQAALMT
;
A
#
# COMPACT_ATOMS: atom_id res chain seq x y z
N ARG A 1 -3.53 -10.84 8.87
CA ARG A 1 -2.78 -10.16 7.78
C ARG A 1 -3.23 -10.77 6.45
N LEU A 2 -4.20 -10.17 5.76
CA LEU A 2 -4.81 -10.79 4.58
C LEU A 2 -3.97 -10.58 3.31
N ALA A 3 -3.66 -9.33 2.92
CA ALA A 3 -2.89 -9.03 1.70
C ALA A 3 -1.36 -9.03 1.83
N GLY A 4 -0.79 -9.30 3.01
CA GLY A 4 0.68 -9.20 3.23
C GLY A 4 1.31 -7.80 3.11
N VAL A 5 0.49 -6.75 2.99
CA VAL A 5 0.92 -5.35 2.76
C VAL A 5 1.26 -4.57 4.04
N ALA A 6 0.87 -5.08 5.21
CA ALA A 6 1.16 -4.42 6.48
C ALA A 6 2.68 -4.30 6.70
N PRO A 7 3.19 -3.11 7.08
CA PRO A 7 4.62 -2.89 7.28
C PRO A 7 5.14 -3.75 8.43
N ILE A 8 6.27 -4.42 8.22
CA ILE A 8 6.97 -5.18 9.25
C ILE A 8 8.32 -4.52 9.49
N PRO A 9 8.67 -4.14 10.73
CA PRO A 9 10.00 -3.64 11.06
C PRO A 9 11.08 -4.60 10.56
N ALA A 10 12.06 -4.04 9.86
CA ALA A 10 13.17 -4.77 9.24
C ALA A 10 14.52 -4.19 9.66
N SER A 11 14.60 -3.71 10.90
CA SER A 11 15.78 -3.08 11.46
C SER A 11 16.01 -3.55 12.90
N SER A 12 17.27 -3.81 13.24
CA SER A 12 17.74 -4.12 14.60
C SER A 12 18.45 -2.92 15.27
N GLY A 13 18.54 -1.77 14.60
CA GLY A 13 19.26 -0.57 15.08
C GLY A 13 18.55 0.76 14.75
N LYS A 14 19.29 1.87 14.70
CA LYS A 14 18.76 3.26 14.61
C LYS A 14 18.06 3.62 13.28
N THR A 15 18.17 2.76 12.25
CA THR A 15 17.54 2.99 10.94
C THR A 15 16.15 2.39 10.91
N ILE A 16 15.10 3.19 10.71
CA ILE A 16 13.72 2.69 10.64
C ILE A 16 13.42 2.21 9.21
N ARG A 17 13.54 0.90 8.95
CA ARG A 17 13.15 0.28 7.68
C ARG A 17 11.98 -0.68 7.88
N HIS A 18 11.11 -0.75 6.86
CA HIS A 18 9.98 -1.65 6.85
C HIS A 18 10.03 -2.56 5.64
N ARG A 19 9.79 -3.86 5.84
CA ARG A 19 9.60 -4.85 4.79
C ARG A 19 8.15 -5.27 4.66
N LEU A 20 7.80 -5.83 3.51
CA LEU A 20 6.52 -6.50 3.29
C LEU A 20 6.49 -7.88 3.98
N SER A 21 5.30 -8.34 4.34
CA SER A 21 5.14 -9.69 4.86
C SER A 21 5.35 -10.75 3.77
N ARG A 22 6.03 -11.85 4.13
CA ARG A 22 6.09 -13.04 3.27
C ARG A 22 4.83 -13.92 3.40
N GLY A 23 3.99 -13.70 4.41
CA GLY A 23 2.72 -14.41 4.58
C GLY A 23 1.52 -13.63 4.00
N GLY A 24 0.38 -14.32 3.94
CA GLY A 24 -0.88 -13.79 3.41
C GLY A 24 -1.11 -14.13 1.93
N ASP A 25 -2.21 -13.61 1.40
CA ASP A 25 -2.65 -13.82 0.02
C ASP A 25 -1.72 -13.10 -0.97
N ARG A 26 -1.01 -13.91 -1.78
CA ARG A 26 -0.09 -13.44 -2.83
C ARG A 26 -0.82 -12.88 -4.04
N GLN A 27 -1.98 -13.43 -4.38
CA GLN A 27 -2.78 -12.96 -5.51
C GLN A 27 -3.31 -11.56 -5.23
N LEU A 28 -3.86 -11.34 -4.03
CA LEU A 28 -4.31 -10.02 -3.62
C LEU A 28 -3.17 -9.00 -3.59
N ASN A 29 -1.99 -9.36 -3.07
CA ASN A 29 -0.82 -8.46 -3.09
C ASN A 29 -0.38 -8.11 -4.53
N ARG A 30 -0.46 -9.08 -5.45
CA ARG A 30 -0.17 -8.86 -6.87
C ARG A 30 -1.20 -7.93 -7.49
N ALA A 31 -2.50 -8.13 -7.25
CA ALA A 31 -3.56 -7.26 -7.74
C ALA A 31 -3.37 -5.81 -7.26
N LEU A 32 -3.12 -5.62 -5.95
CA LEU A 32 -2.80 -4.30 -5.39
C LEU A 32 -1.55 -3.70 -6.04
N HIS A 33 -0.54 -4.51 -6.36
CA HIS A 33 0.66 -4.04 -7.06
C HIS A 33 0.34 -3.50 -8.44
N THR A 34 -0.41 -4.27 -9.24
CA THR A 34 -0.80 -3.89 -10.60
C THR A 34 -1.58 -2.58 -10.59
N VAL A 35 -2.54 -2.43 -9.68
CA VAL A 35 -3.31 -1.18 -9.54
C VAL A 35 -2.39 0.00 -9.22
N ILE A 36 -1.45 -0.16 -8.28
CA ILE A 36 -0.51 0.92 -7.94
C ILE A 36 0.44 1.24 -9.10
N LEU A 37 0.89 0.25 -9.87
CA LEU A 37 1.69 0.50 -11.08
C LEU A 37 0.92 1.37 -12.07
N HIS A 38 -0.33 1.01 -12.37
CA HIS A 38 -1.17 1.79 -13.27
C HIS A 38 -1.43 3.23 -12.73
N ARG A 39 -1.84 3.36 -11.47
CA ARG A 39 -2.10 4.65 -10.83
C ARG A 39 -0.87 5.56 -10.84
N ARG A 40 0.33 5.01 -10.68
CA ARG A 40 1.57 5.79 -10.74
C ARG A 40 1.73 6.54 -12.08
N HIS A 41 1.27 5.95 -13.18
CA HIS A 41 1.37 6.55 -14.50
C HIS A 41 0.22 7.51 -14.82
N HIS A 42 -0.99 7.20 -14.35
CA HIS A 42 -2.21 7.88 -14.81
C HIS A 42 -2.93 8.72 -13.75
N ASP A 43 -2.74 8.44 -12.46
CA ASP A 43 -3.46 9.12 -11.38
C ASP A 43 -2.63 10.25 -10.77
N ALA A 44 -3.11 11.49 -10.90
CA ALA A 44 -2.44 12.68 -10.37
C ALA A 44 -2.28 12.62 -8.84
N ALA A 45 -3.32 12.17 -8.12
CA ALA A 45 -3.27 12.09 -6.66
C ALA A 45 -2.18 11.11 -6.17
N THR A 46 -2.01 9.98 -6.86
CA THR A 46 -0.94 9.03 -6.58
C THR A 46 0.44 9.63 -6.88
N LYS A 47 0.60 10.41 -7.96
CA LYS A 47 1.86 11.09 -8.28
C LYS A 47 2.23 12.11 -7.19
N ASP A 48 1.27 12.95 -6.78
CA ASP A 48 1.45 13.96 -5.75
C ASP A 48 1.80 13.33 -4.40
N TYR A 49 1.14 12.21 -4.06
CA TYR A 49 1.47 11.45 -2.87
C TYR A 49 2.92 10.96 -2.90
N ILE A 50 3.36 10.38 -4.03
CA ILE A 50 4.74 9.89 -4.18
C ILE A 50 5.72 11.05 -4.06
N ALA A 51 5.47 12.18 -4.73
CA ALA A 51 6.31 13.37 -4.67
C ALA A 51 6.45 13.87 -3.22
N ARG A 52 5.34 13.97 -2.49
CA ARG A 52 5.34 14.34 -1.07
C ARG A 52 6.14 13.37 -0.22
N ARG A 53 5.97 12.04 -0.40
CA ARG A 53 6.76 11.05 0.35
C ARG A 53 8.25 11.13 0.06
N VAL A 54 8.62 11.47 -1.18
CA VAL A 54 10.01 11.69 -1.59
C VAL A 54 10.57 12.95 -0.95
N ALA A 55 9.81 14.04 -0.91
CA ALA A 55 10.18 15.27 -0.19
C ALA A 55 10.39 15.04 1.32
N GLU A 56 9.61 14.12 1.92
CA GLU A 56 9.79 13.67 3.31
C GLU A 56 10.98 12.70 3.51
N GLY A 57 11.85 12.52 2.51
CA GLY A 57 13.07 11.71 2.60
C GLY A 57 12.89 10.21 2.34
N LYS A 58 11.71 9.75 1.88
CA LYS A 58 11.53 8.35 1.48
C LYS A 58 11.94 8.12 0.04
N THR A 59 12.43 6.93 -0.26
CA THR A 59 12.58 6.50 -1.65
C THR A 59 11.22 6.18 -2.27
N GLN A 60 11.13 6.28 -3.60
CA GLN A 60 9.93 5.86 -4.34
C GLN A 60 9.57 4.38 -4.07
N ARG A 61 10.58 3.52 -3.88
CA ARG A 61 10.39 2.11 -3.53
C ARG A 61 9.74 1.94 -2.16
N GLU A 62 10.04 2.81 -1.20
CA GLU A 62 9.40 2.82 0.12
C GLU A 62 7.99 3.41 0.09
N ALA A 63 7.68 4.29 -0.87
CA ALA A 63 6.32 4.84 -1.03
C ALA A 63 5.30 3.78 -1.52
N VAL A 64 5.73 2.82 -2.35
CA VAL A 64 4.83 1.80 -2.94
C VAL A 64 4.12 0.93 -1.89
N PRO A 65 4.81 0.32 -0.89
CA PRO A 65 4.14 -0.39 0.20
C PRO A 65 3.13 0.46 0.97
N LEU A 66 3.40 1.76 1.18
CA LEU A 66 2.48 2.68 1.84
C LEU A 66 1.21 2.89 1.01
N LEU A 67 1.36 3.09 -0.31
CA LEU A 67 0.24 3.22 -1.24
C LEU A 67 -0.60 1.94 -1.27
N LYS A 68 0.02 0.77 -1.37
CA LYS A 68 -0.71 -0.51 -1.31
C LYS A 68 -1.51 -0.63 -0.01
N ARG A 69 -0.96 -0.18 1.14
CA ARG A 69 -1.66 -0.23 2.43
C ARG A 69 -2.85 0.73 2.45
N TYR A 70 -2.69 1.91 1.89
CA TYR A 70 -3.79 2.87 1.75
C TYR A 70 -4.91 2.29 0.87
N LEU A 71 -4.56 1.78 -0.31
CA LEU A 71 -5.50 1.16 -1.24
C LEU A 71 -6.24 -0.02 -0.61
N ALA A 72 -5.53 -0.93 0.06
CA ALA A 72 -6.15 -2.08 0.73
C ALA A 72 -7.17 -1.65 1.79
N ARG A 73 -6.86 -0.61 2.58
CA ARG A 73 -7.79 -0.07 3.59
C ARG A 73 -9.00 0.62 2.96
N HIS A 74 -8.78 1.34 1.86
CA HIS A 74 -9.86 2.01 1.13
C HIS A 74 -10.82 0.98 0.51
N LEU A 75 -10.29 -0.03 -0.19
CA LEU A 75 -11.09 -1.11 -0.77
C LEU A 75 -11.88 -1.88 0.30
N TYR A 76 -11.26 -2.19 1.44
CA TYR A 76 -11.97 -2.85 2.53
C TYR A 76 -13.17 -2.03 2.99
N ARG A 77 -13.01 -0.72 3.23
CA ARG A 77 -14.13 0.15 3.63
C ARG A 77 -15.23 0.22 2.57
N LEU A 78 -14.86 0.32 1.29
CA LEU A 78 -15.85 0.36 0.22
C LEU A 78 -16.69 -0.93 0.17
N LEU A 79 -16.04 -2.09 0.26
CA LEU A 79 -16.72 -3.39 0.24
C LEU A 79 -17.58 -3.59 1.49
N ASP A 80 -17.10 -3.16 2.65
CA ASP A 80 -17.82 -3.26 3.92
C ASP A 80 -19.07 -2.35 3.93
N HIS A 81 -18.93 -1.11 3.46
CA HIS A 81 -20.07 -0.20 3.27
C HIS A 81 -21.07 -0.73 2.25
N GLN A 82 -20.60 -1.33 1.15
CA GLN A 82 -21.49 -1.93 0.16
C GLN A 82 -22.25 -3.12 0.74
N ALA A 83 -21.60 -3.97 1.53
CA ALA A 83 -22.24 -5.11 2.18
C ALA A 83 -23.35 -4.65 3.15
N ALA A 84 -23.09 -3.60 3.94
CA ALA A 84 -24.08 -3.02 4.86
C ALA A 84 -25.30 -2.41 4.16
N LEU A 85 -25.19 -2.02 2.89
CA LEU A 85 -26.30 -1.52 2.08
C LEU A 85 -27.13 -2.65 1.43
N MET A 86 -26.60 -3.88 1.40
CA MET A 86 -27.25 -5.05 0.78
C MET A 86 -27.94 -5.97 1.79
N THR A 87 -27.78 -5.69 3.09
CA THR A 87 -28.43 -6.37 4.23
C THR A 87 -29.55 -5.50 4.79
#